data_AF-A0A7C2LRL4-F1
#
_entry.id   AF-A0A7C2LRL4-F1
#
_cell.length_a   1.000
_cell.length_b   1.000
_cell.length_c   1.000
_cell.angle_alpha   90.00
_cell.angle_beta   90.00
_cell.angle_gamma   90.00
#
_symmetry.space_group_name_H-M   'P 1'
#
loop_
_entity.id
_entity.type
_entity.pdbx_description
1 polymer ?
#
loop_
_entity_poly.entity_id
_entity_poly.type
_entity_poly.pdbx_seq_one_letter_code
_entity_poly.pdbx_strand_id
1 'polypeptide(L)'
;MTHHDIPDTHPRKQSLMLREKIINGLGSNIVATAGLVAHGRGEAFDYILGEQTLPAARTAIDAAAALLTTATRPVISVNGNTAALSAPELVALSAVTGAPLEINLFYRSPEREQAILSHLTEHGATRVLGVGNRATGRVPDLAGPRGQVDPEGILQADVVFLALEDGDRTEQLARLGKKIIAVDLNPFSRTAQYAHVTIVDNIVRVMPL
;
A
#
# COMPACT_ATOMS: atom_id res chain seq x y z
N MET A 1 -11.12 23.10 -13.90
CA MET A 1 -9.66 23.30 -13.91
C MET A 1 -9.08 22.11 -14.63
N THR A 2 -8.44 22.31 -15.77
CA THR A 2 -7.82 21.26 -16.59
C THR A 2 -6.45 20.88 -16.03
N HIS A 3 -6.09 19.60 -16.18
CA HIS A 3 -5.05 18.82 -15.50
C HIS A 3 -3.57 19.29 -15.59
N HIS A 4 -3.21 20.51 -16.01
CA HIS A 4 -1.82 20.80 -16.43
C HIS A 4 -1.10 22.06 -15.95
N ASP A 5 -1.68 22.92 -15.11
CA ASP A 5 -1.00 24.17 -14.72
C ASP A 5 -0.76 24.28 -13.21
N ILE A 6 0.00 23.36 -12.62
CA ILE A 6 0.59 23.59 -11.29
C ILE A 6 2.04 24.06 -11.52
N PRO A 7 2.34 25.35 -11.33
CA PRO A 7 3.69 25.88 -11.55
C PRO A 7 4.74 25.13 -10.72
N ASP A 8 5.94 24.96 -11.27
CA ASP A 8 7.09 24.38 -10.57
C ASP A 8 7.44 25.13 -9.28
N THR A 9 7.17 26.44 -9.27
CA THR A 9 7.36 27.34 -8.13
C THR A 9 6.25 27.23 -7.08
N HIS A 10 5.19 26.46 -7.33
CA HIS A 10 4.08 26.35 -6.41
C HIS A 10 4.52 25.60 -5.14
N PRO A 11 4.37 26.19 -3.94
CA PRO A 11 4.88 25.61 -2.69
C PRO A 11 4.24 24.26 -2.33
N ARG A 12 3.09 23.94 -2.95
CA ARG A 12 2.31 22.70 -2.76
C ARG A 12 2.33 21.78 -3.96
N LYS A 13 3.22 21.98 -4.94
CA LYS A 13 3.16 21.26 -6.22
C LYS A 13 3.05 19.74 -6.01
N GLN A 14 3.89 19.17 -5.15
CA GLN A 14 3.88 17.73 -4.89
C GLN A 14 2.51 17.26 -4.34
N SER A 15 2.00 17.86 -3.27
CA SER A 15 0.69 17.52 -2.71
C SER A 15 -0.44 17.60 -3.74
N LEU A 16 -0.46 18.65 -4.58
CA LEU A 16 -1.46 18.76 -5.65
C LEU A 16 -1.31 17.67 -6.72
N MET A 17 -0.09 17.34 -7.12
CA MET A 17 0.14 16.25 -8.07
C MET A 17 -0.30 14.88 -7.51
N LEU A 18 -0.14 14.64 -6.21
CA LEU A 18 -0.62 13.40 -5.58
C LEU A 18 -2.14 13.32 -5.57
N ARG A 19 -2.84 14.44 -5.35
CA ARG A 19 -4.31 14.50 -5.47
C ARG A 19 -4.76 14.15 -6.88
N GLU A 20 -4.10 14.70 -7.90
CA GLU A 20 -4.39 14.38 -9.30
C GLU A 20 -4.17 12.88 -9.60
N LYS A 21 -3.08 12.28 -9.10
CA LYS A 21 -2.85 10.82 -9.24
C LYS A 21 -4.01 10.00 -8.63
N ILE A 22 -4.49 10.38 -7.45
CA ILE A 22 -5.61 9.70 -6.78
C ILE A 22 -6.93 9.90 -7.53
N ILE A 23 -7.20 11.11 -8.04
CA ILE A 23 -8.39 11.42 -8.84
C ILE A 23 -8.37 10.62 -10.15
N ASN A 24 -7.24 10.59 -10.84
CA ASN A 24 -7.06 9.80 -12.06
C ASN A 24 -7.22 8.30 -11.78
N GLY A 25 -6.67 7.83 -10.65
CA GLY A 25 -6.85 6.46 -10.18
C GLY A 25 -8.31 6.10 -9.92
N LEU A 26 -9.14 7.04 -9.46
CA LEU A 26 -10.59 6.84 -9.34
C LEU A 26 -11.24 6.75 -10.73
N GLY A 27 -10.88 7.66 -11.64
CA GLY A 27 -11.37 7.65 -13.02
C GLY A 27 -11.02 6.39 -13.80
N SER A 28 -9.90 5.73 -13.47
CA SER A 28 -9.46 4.46 -14.07
C SER A 28 -9.87 3.20 -13.26
N ASN A 29 -10.74 3.34 -12.26
CA ASN A 29 -11.23 2.25 -11.39
C ASN A 29 -10.16 1.58 -10.52
N ILE A 30 -8.95 2.13 -10.44
CA ILE A 30 -7.88 1.67 -9.54
C ILE A 30 -8.22 2.02 -8.09
N VAL A 31 -8.66 3.26 -7.84
CA VAL A 31 -8.96 3.80 -6.51
C VAL A 31 -10.48 3.79 -6.28
N ALA A 32 -10.92 3.41 -5.08
CA ALA A 32 -12.33 3.54 -4.69
C ALA A 32 -12.62 4.96 -4.19
N THR A 33 -13.88 5.39 -4.18
CA THR A 33 -14.28 6.70 -3.62
C THR A 33 -13.78 6.91 -2.19
N ALA A 34 -13.85 5.87 -1.35
CA ALA A 34 -13.31 5.91 0.02
C ALA A 34 -11.78 6.12 0.06
N GLY A 35 -11.07 5.77 -1.01
CA GLY A 35 -9.64 6.00 -1.19
C GLY A 35 -9.28 7.48 -1.30
N LEU A 36 -10.16 8.32 -1.85
CA LEU A 36 -9.97 9.79 -1.86
C LEU A 36 -10.03 10.34 -0.44
N VAL A 37 -11.01 9.88 0.36
CA VAL A 37 -11.14 10.27 1.76
C VAL A 37 -9.93 9.79 2.56
N ALA A 38 -9.46 8.56 2.32
CA ALA A 38 -8.26 8.03 2.94
C ALA A 38 -7.01 8.86 2.60
N HIS A 39 -6.88 9.31 1.35
CA HIS A 39 -5.79 10.19 0.95
C HIS A 39 -5.83 11.53 1.71
N GLY A 40 -7.01 12.17 1.80
CA GLY A 40 -7.17 13.42 2.54
C GLY A 40 -6.86 13.30 4.04
N ARG A 41 -7.20 12.17 4.67
CA ARG A 41 -6.77 11.89 6.05
C ARG A 41 -5.24 11.81 6.16
N GLY A 42 -4.59 11.13 5.22
CA GLY A 42 -3.14 11.05 5.13
C GLY A 42 -2.51 12.43 5.00
N GLU A 43 -2.99 13.25 4.05
CA GLU A 43 -2.52 14.63 3.88
C GLU A 43 -2.60 15.43 5.18
N ALA A 44 -3.71 15.34 5.94
CA ALA A 44 -3.85 16.05 7.21
C ALA A 44 -2.74 15.71 8.22
N PHE A 45 -2.36 14.42 8.33
CA PHE A 45 -1.22 14.03 9.15
C PHE A 45 0.11 14.46 8.53
N ASP A 46 0.25 14.41 7.21
CA ASP A 46 1.46 14.85 6.52
C ASP A 46 1.76 16.34 6.79
N TYR A 47 0.71 17.18 6.81
CA TYR A 47 0.81 18.58 7.24
C TYR A 47 1.35 18.72 8.67
N ILE A 48 0.86 17.91 9.61
CA ILE A 48 1.31 17.93 11.01
C ILE A 48 2.78 17.51 11.11
N LEU A 49 3.19 16.53 10.30
CA LEU A 49 4.56 15.98 10.26
C LEU A 49 5.54 16.87 9.45
N GLY A 50 5.04 17.93 8.81
CA GLY A 50 5.84 18.87 8.03
C GLY A 50 6.26 18.36 6.65
N GLU A 51 5.55 17.36 6.10
CA GLU A 51 5.70 16.86 4.73
C GLU A 51 7.12 16.41 4.36
N GLN A 52 7.79 15.81 5.32
CA GLN A 52 9.17 15.35 5.21
C GLN A 52 9.33 13.99 5.89
N THR A 53 10.33 13.23 5.44
CA THR A 53 10.72 11.98 6.11
C THR A 53 11.50 12.31 7.39
N LEU A 54 10.86 12.07 8.54
CA LEU A 54 11.45 12.31 9.86
C LEU A 54 12.53 11.26 10.21
N PRO A 55 13.48 11.54 11.12
CA PRO A 55 14.51 10.57 11.52
C PRO A 55 13.93 9.25 12.02
N ALA A 56 12.83 9.27 12.79
CA ALA A 56 12.17 8.06 13.26
C ALA A 56 11.61 7.20 12.11
N ALA A 57 11.10 7.84 11.05
CA ALA A 57 10.66 7.13 9.85
C ALA A 57 11.84 6.48 9.11
N ARG A 58 12.99 7.16 9.02
CA ARG A 58 14.22 6.58 8.43
C ARG A 58 14.68 5.33 9.18
N THR A 59 14.70 5.37 10.52
CA THR A 59 15.01 4.20 11.33
C THR A 59 14.03 3.05 11.09
N ALA A 60 12.74 3.35 10.93
CA ALA A 60 11.73 2.35 10.62
C ALA A 60 11.88 1.77 9.19
N ILE A 61 12.31 2.59 8.22
CA ILE A 61 12.63 2.15 6.86
C ILE A 61 13.80 1.16 6.88
N ASP A 62 14.87 1.46 7.62
CA ASP A 62 16.02 0.55 7.75
C ASP A 62 15.60 -0.80 8.35
N ALA A 63 14.76 -0.79 9.40
CA ALA A 63 14.23 -2.00 10.00
C ALA A 63 13.29 -2.77 9.06
N ALA A 64 12.47 -2.07 8.28
CA ALA A 64 11.59 -2.66 7.28
C ALA A 64 12.37 -3.33 6.15
N ALA A 65 13.41 -2.66 5.63
CA ALA A 65 14.29 -3.20 4.60
C ALA A 65 14.99 -4.47 5.09
N ALA A 66 15.51 -4.47 6.33
CA ALA A 66 16.11 -5.65 6.94
C ALA A 66 15.11 -6.80 7.09
N LEU A 67 13.88 -6.53 7.54
CA LEU A 67 12.83 -7.55 7.66
C LEU A 67 12.42 -8.12 6.29
N LEU A 68 12.24 -7.28 5.27
CA LEU A 68 11.87 -7.75 3.93
C LEU A 68 12.97 -8.60 3.28
N THR A 69 14.23 -8.18 3.41
CA THR A 69 15.37 -8.87 2.77
C THR A 69 15.79 -10.16 3.47
N THR A 70 15.41 -10.33 4.75
CA THR A 70 15.68 -11.56 5.51
C THR A 70 14.46 -12.49 5.64
N ALA A 71 13.32 -12.10 5.08
CA ALA A 71 12.11 -12.91 5.06
C ALA A 71 12.28 -14.17 4.20
N THR A 72 11.67 -15.27 4.61
CA THR A 72 11.62 -16.50 3.81
C THR A 72 10.52 -16.44 2.75
N ARG A 73 9.40 -15.80 3.07
CA ARG A 73 8.22 -15.65 2.21
C ARG A 73 7.64 -14.23 2.33
N PRO A 74 8.39 -13.19 1.94
CA PRO A 74 7.89 -11.83 1.97
C PRO A 74 6.74 -11.65 0.96
N VAL A 75 5.75 -10.83 1.29
CA VAL A 75 4.70 -10.39 0.36
C VAL A 75 4.48 -8.89 0.47
N ILE A 76 4.29 -8.23 -0.67
CA ILE A 76 3.94 -6.81 -0.75
C ILE A 76 2.45 -6.71 -1.09
N SER A 77 1.64 -6.30 -0.11
CA SER A 77 0.21 -6.06 -0.29
C SER A 77 -0.03 -4.76 -1.06
N VAL A 78 -0.82 -4.82 -2.12
CA VAL A 78 -1.14 -3.68 -3.00
C VAL A 78 -2.64 -3.42 -2.98
N ASN A 79 -3.02 -2.21 -2.59
CA ASN A 79 -4.37 -1.69 -2.76
C ASN A 79 -4.43 -0.59 -3.83
N GLY A 80 -5.63 -0.10 -4.13
CA GLY A 80 -5.85 0.95 -5.14
C GLY A 80 -5.05 2.23 -4.91
N ASN A 81 -4.98 2.73 -3.66
CA ASN A 81 -4.22 3.95 -3.37
C ASN A 81 -2.73 3.74 -3.58
N THR A 82 -2.19 2.61 -3.11
CA THR A 82 -0.75 2.30 -3.28
C THR A 82 -0.38 2.12 -4.75
N ALA A 83 -1.24 1.46 -5.54
CA ALA A 83 -1.05 1.30 -6.98
C ALA A 83 -1.05 2.65 -7.70
N ALA A 84 -2.03 3.52 -7.41
CA ALA A 84 -2.12 4.84 -8.04
C ALA A 84 -0.96 5.78 -7.69
N LEU A 85 -0.38 5.66 -6.49
CA LEU A 85 0.65 6.57 -6.00
C LEU A 85 2.07 6.12 -6.36
N SER A 86 2.33 4.82 -6.28
CA SER A 86 3.68 4.25 -6.23
C SER A 86 3.82 2.92 -6.99
N ALA A 87 3.07 2.69 -8.08
CA ALA A 87 3.20 1.47 -8.88
C ALA A 87 4.65 1.18 -9.36
N PRO A 88 5.40 2.13 -9.94
CA PRO A 88 6.79 1.86 -10.36
C PRO A 88 7.67 1.39 -9.20
N GLU A 89 7.56 2.04 -8.04
CA GLU A 89 8.38 1.72 -6.89
C GLU A 89 7.96 0.41 -6.21
N LEU A 90 6.66 0.08 -6.19
CA LEU A 90 6.18 -1.23 -5.74
C LEU A 90 6.75 -2.36 -6.62
N VAL A 91 6.76 -2.17 -7.93
CA VAL A 91 7.37 -3.13 -8.87
C VAL A 91 8.86 -3.24 -8.65
N ALA A 92 9.57 -2.12 -8.47
CA ALA A 92 11.00 -2.14 -8.17
C ALA A 92 11.31 -2.87 -6.85
N LEU A 93 10.54 -2.60 -5.78
CA LEU A 93 10.69 -3.27 -4.50
C LEU A 93 10.44 -4.78 -4.62
N SER A 94 9.39 -5.18 -5.36
CA SER A 94 9.10 -6.59 -5.66
C SER A 94 10.26 -7.26 -6.40
N ALA A 95 10.84 -6.59 -7.40
CA ALA A 95 11.96 -7.12 -8.17
C ALA A 95 13.23 -7.30 -7.32
N VAL A 96 13.55 -6.34 -6.45
CA VAL A 96 14.76 -6.39 -5.60
C VAL A 96 14.63 -7.40 -4.46
N THR A 97 13.44 -7.55 -3.89
CA THR A 97 13.19 -8.46 -2.75
C THR A 97 12.80 -9.87 -3.18
N GLY A 98 12.37 -10.07 -4.43
CA GLY A 98 11.74 -11.30 -4.89
C GLY A 98 10.33 -11.54 -4.32
N ALA A 99 9.80 -10.59 -3.53
CA ALA A 99 8.46 -10.68 -2.94
C ALA A 99 7.40 -10.50 -4.03
N PRO A 100 6.38 -11.36 -4.14
CA PRO A 100 5.26 -11.10 -5.04
C PRO A 100 4.46 -9.88 -4.58
N LEU A 101 3.87 -9.18 -5.55
CA LEU A 101 2.81 -8.22 -5.30
C LEU A 101 1.50 -8.99 -5.14
N GLU A 102 0.74 -8.75 -4.08
CA GLU A 102 -0.60 -9.32 -3.92
C GLU A 102 -1.65 -8.21 -3.91
N ILE A 103 -2.57 -8.25 -4.88
CA ILE A 103 -3.68 -7.30 -4.92
C ILE A 103 -4.64 -7.65 -3.80
N ASN A 104 -4.81 -6.71 -2.87
CA ASN A 104 -5.68 -6.89 -1.74
C ASN A 104 -6.56 -5.66 -1.48
N LEU A 105 -7.89 -5.85 -1.54
CA LEU A 105 -8.86 -4.77 -1.58
C LEU A 105 -9.93 -4.93 -0.50
N PHE A 106 -10.29 -3.81 0.13
CA PHE A 106 -11.47 -3.73 1.00
C PHE A 106 -12.76 -3.79 0.17
N TYR A 107 -12.91 -2.87 -0.80
CA TYR A 107 -14.01 -2.85 -1.77
C TYR A 107 -13.61 -3.65 -3.01
N ARG A 108 -13.65 -4.97 -2.89
CA ARG A 108 -13.22 -5.88 -3.93
C ARG A 108 -14.26 -6.00 -5.05
N SER A 109 -13.82 -5.84 -6.30
CA SER A 109 -14.60 -6.17 -7.49
C SER A 109 -13.66 -6.68 -8.60
N PRO A 110 -14.14 -7.57 -9.50
CA PRO A 110 -13.32 -8.08 -10.60
C PRO A 110 -12.73 -6.98 -11.48
N GLU A 111 -13.51 -5.92 -11.74
CA GLU A 111 -13.10 -4.80 -12.59
C GLU A 111 -11.97 -4.00 -11.94
N ARG A 112 -12.01 -3.81 -10.62
CA ARG A 112 -10.96 -3.12 -9.88
C ARG A 112 -9.69 -3.95 -9.79
N GLU A 113 -9.82 -5.25 -9.53
CA GLU A 113 -8.68 -6.18 -9.53
C GLU A 113 -7.97 -6.16 -10.88
N GLN A 114 -8.73 -6.22 -11.98
CA GLN A 114 -8.18 -6.19 -13.32
C GLN A 114 -7.54 -4.84 -13.65
N ALA A 115 -8.15 -3.72 -13.24
CA ALA A 115 -7.58 -2.40 -13.44
C ALA A 115 -6.23 -2.24 -12.73
N ILE A 116 -6.13 -2.70 -11.47
CA ILE A 116 -4.88 -2.66 -10.71
C ILE A 116 -3.85 -3.61 -11.31
N LEU A 117 -4.24 -4.83 -11.70
CA LEU A 117 -3.35 -5.80 -12.35
C LEU A 117 -2.75 -5.23 -13.63
N SER A 118 -3.59 -4.68 -14.52
CA SER A 118 -3.13 -4.06 -15.76
C SER A 118 -2.16 -2.91 -15.47
N HIS A 119 -2.50 -2.03 -14.53
CA HIS A 119 -1.66 -0.90 -14.15
C HIS A 119 -0.28 -1.34 -13.60
N LEU A 120 -0.23 -2.35 -12.74
CA LEU A 120 1.03 -2.90 -12.24
C LEU A 120 1.85 -3.55 -13.36
N THR A 121 1.18 -4.27 -14.27
CA THR A 121 1.84 -4.96 -15.41
C THR A 121 2.42 -3.95 -16.40
N GLU A 122 1.72 -2.85 -16.68
CA GLU A 122 2.23 -1.72 -17.48
C GLU A 122 3.51 -1.11 -16.90
N HIS A 123 3.66 -1.16 -15.57
CA HIS A 123 4.86 -0.74 -14.85
C HIS A 123 5.92 -1.85 -14.70
N GLY A 124 5.71 -3.02 -15.32
CA GLY A 124 6.68 -4.11 -15.37
C GLY A 124 6.51 -5.18 -14.29
N ALA A 125 5.39 -5.22 -13.56
CA ALA A 125 5.13 -6.29 -12.60
C ALA A 125 5.07 -7.66 -13.30
N THR A 126 5.87 -8.62 -12.84
CA THR A 126 5.92 -9.99 -13.40
C THR A 126 5.21 -11.02 -12.54
N ARG A 127 5.05 -10.76 -11.23
CA ARG A 127 4.44 -11.69 -10.27
C ARG A 127 3.39 -10.99 -9.41
N VAL A 128 2.16 -10.98 -9.91
CA VAL A 128 0.99 -10.42 -9.23
C VAL A 128 0.02 -11.53 -8.82
N LEU A 129 -0.33 -11.56 -7.53
CA LEU A 129 -1.20 -12.53 -6.87
C LEU A 129 -2.53 -11.89 -6.46
N GLY A 130 -3.47 -12.71 -5.99
CA GLY A 130 -4.70 -12.23 -5.36
C GLY A 130 -5.78 -11.76 -6.34
N VAL A 131 -5.72 -12.20 -7.61
CA VAL A 131 -6.67 -11.80 -8.67
C VAL A 131 -7.64 -12.93 -9.01
N GLY A 132 -8.92 -12.59 -9.15
CA GLY A 132 -9.97 -13.47 -9.63
C GLY A 132 -10.08 -14.77 -8.82
N ASN A 133 -10.14 -15.89 -9.53
CA ASN A 133 -10.30 -17.22 -8.93
C ASN A 133 -9.05 -17.74 -8.20
N ARG A 134 -7.95 -16.98 -8.13
CA ARG A 134 -6.77 -17.35 -7.34
C ARG A 134 -6.88 -16.93 -5.88
N ALA A 135 -7.69 -15.90 -5.56
CA ALA A 135 -7.89 -15.44 -4.19
C ALA A 135 -8.89 -16.32 -3.42
N THR A 136 -8.59 -17.62 -3.31
CA THR A 136 -9.43 -18.62 -2.64
C THR A 136 -9.14 -18.75 -1.15
N GLY A 137 -7.99 -18.24 -0.69
CA GLY A 137 -7.63 -18.19 0.71
C GLY A 137 -8.46 -17.18 1.49
N ARG A 138 -8.50 -17.33 2.82
CA ARG A 138 -9.20 -16.41 3.71
C ARG A 138 -8.41 -16.15 4.97
N VAL A 139 -8.28 -14.88 5.34
CA VAL A 139 -7.86 -14.46 6.68
C VAL A 139 -9.04 -14.72 7.64
N PRO A 140 -8.86 -15.54 8.70
CA PRO A 140 -9.90 -15.77 9.69
C PRO A 140 -10.43 -14.46 10.30
N ASP A 141 -11.67 -14.50 10.77
CA ASP A 141 -12.33 -13.39 11.48
C ASP A 141 -12.50 -12.09 10.68
N LEU A 142 -12.18 -12.07 9.38
CA LEU A 142 -12.53 -11.00 8.45
C LEU A 142 -13.76 -11.39 7.62
N ALA A 143 -14.85 -10.65 7.80
CA ALA A 143 -16.08 -10.84 7.06
C ALA A 143 -15.95 -10.44 5.58
N GLY A 144 -16.71 -11.11 4.71
CA GLY A 144 -16.91 -10.68 3.32
C GLY A 144 -15.65 -10.76 2.43
N PRO A 145 -15.61 -10.00 1.33
CA PRO A 145 -14.51 -10.02 0.36
C PRO A 145 -13.17 -9.51 0.90
N ARG A 146 -13.17 -8.65 1.92
CA ARG A 146 -11.94 -8.18 2.59
C ARG A 146 -11.20 -9.27 3.38
N GLY A 147 -11.76 -10.46 3.51
CA GLY A 147 -11.02 -11.61 4.06
C GLY A 147 -10.22 -12.35 3.00
N GLN A 148 -10.49 -12.15 1.71
CA GLN A 148 -9.91 -12.96 0.63
C GLN A 148 -8.45 -12.61 0.38
N VAL A 149 -7.61 -13.65 0.29
CA VAL A 149 -6.17 -13.56 0.04
C VAL A 149 -5.76 -14.69 -0.90
N ASP A 150 -4.59 -14.53 -1.52
CA ASP A 150 -3.99 -15.60 -2.31
C ASP A 150 -3.42 -16.70 -1.38
N PRO A 151 -3.77 -17.98 -1.57
CA PRO A 151 -3.22 -19.06 -0.76
C PRO A 151 -1.72 -19.25 -0.96
N GLU A 152 -1.12 -18.76 -2.04
CA GLU A 152 0.33 -18.77 -2.27
C GLU A 152 1.03 -17.46 -1.86
N GLY A 153 0.26 -16.44 -1.46
CA GLY A 153 0.78 -15.15 -1.05
C GLY A 153 0.61 -14.90 0.45
N ILE A 154 -0.18 -13.90 0.84
CA ILE A 154 -0.35 -13.42 2.22
C ILE A 154 -0.65 -14.57 3.18
N LEU A 155 -1.40 -15.59 2.76
CA LEU A 155 -1.73 -16.72 3.62
C LEU A 155 -0.48 -17.50 4.08
N GLN A 156 0.51 -17.67 3.20
CA GLN A 156 1.77 -18.37 3.47
C GLN A 156 2.93 -17.44 3.87
N ALA A 157 2.72 -16.12 3.84
CA ALA A 157 3.74 -15.13 4.15
C ALA A 157 4.19 -15.18 5.62
N ASP A 158 5.50 -15.01 5.85
CA ASP A 158 6.09 -14.76 7.17
C ASP A 158 6.25 -13.26 7.46
N VAL A 159 6.51 -12.46 6.41
CA VAL A 159 6.56 -11.00 6.46
C VAL A 159 5.60 -10.41 5.42
N VAL A 160 4.79 -9.43 5.82
CA VAL A 160 3.90 -8.70 4.91
C VAL A 160 4.18 -7.21 5.00
N PHE A 161 4.54 -6.61 3.87
CA PHE A 161 4.55 -5.16 3.70
C PHE A 161 3.18 -4.69 3.23
N LEU A 162 2.65 -3.66 3.88
CA LEU A 162 1.36 -3.06 3.56
C LEU A 162 1.39 -1.55 3.79
N ALA A 163 0.52 -0.83 3.11
CA ALA A 163 0.41 0.61 3.26
C ALA A 163 -1.04 1.05 3.06
N LEU A 164 -1.48 2.07 3.82
CA LEU A 164 -2.85 2.61 3.74
C LEU A 164 -3.92 1.51 3.94
N GLU A 165 -3.68 0.59 4.89
CA GLU A 165 -4.45 -0.64 5.08
C GLU A 165 -5.50 -0.52 6.20
N ASP A 166 -6.51 -1.39 6.13
CA ASP A 166 -7.52 -1.59 7.17
C ASP A 166 -6.91 -2.16 8.47
N GLY A 167 -7.27 -1.53 9.59
CA GLY A 167 -6.75 -1.88 10.90
C GLY A 167 -7.15 -3.26 11.38
N ASP A 168 -8.39 -3.69 11.11
CA ASP A 168 -8.84 -5.04 11.47
C ASP A 168 -7.98 -6.10 10.79
N ARG A 169 -7.69 -5.92 9.50
CA ARG A 169 -6.88 -6.86 8.74
C ARG A 169 -5.46 -6.91 9.28
N THR A 170 -4.85 -5.75 9.54
CA THR A 170 -3.51 -5.68 10.11
C THR A 170 -3.43 -6.45 11.43
N GLU A 171 -4.40 -6.23 12.31
CA GLU A 171 -4.50 -6.96 13.58
C GLU A 171 -4.65 -8.48 13.36
N GLN A 172 -5.52 -8.93 12.45
CA GLN A 172 -5.70 -10.36 12.20
C GLN A 172 -4.44 -11.00 11.61
N LEU A 173 -3.77 -10.35 10.66
CA LEU A 173 -2.52 -10.87 10.10
C LEU A 173 -1.42 -10.97 11.17
N ALA A 174 -1.31 -9.98 12.05
CA ALA A 174 -0.38 -10.03 13.17
C ALA A 174 -0.71 -11.18 14.14
N ARG A 175 -2.00 -11.41 14.46
CA ARG A 175 -2.46 -12.52 15.30
C ARG A 175 -2.18 -13.90 14.68
N LEU A 176 -2.11 -14.00 13.35
CA LEU A 176 -1.67 -15.20 12.64
C LEU A 176 -0.14 -15.41 12.67
N GLY A 177 0.61 -14.61 13.44
CA GLY A 177 2.05 -14.73 13.60
C GLY A 177 2.87 -14.13 12.45
N LYS A 178 2.25 -13.35 11.57
CA LYS A 178 2.95 -12.67 10.46
C LYS A 178 3.61 -11.40 10.99
N LYS A 179 4.85 -11.16 10.60
CA LYS A 179 5.53 -9.88 10.86
C LYS A 179 5.01 -8.84 9.87
N ILE A 180 4.47 -7.75 10.38
CA ILE A 180 3.85 -6.71 9.57
C ILE A 180 4.73 -5.47 9.53
N ILE A 181 5.00 -5.00 8.31
CA ILE A 181 5.59 -3.70 8.04
C ILE A 181 4.48 -2.82 7.47
N ALA A 182 4.20 -1.69 8.13
CA ALA A 182 3.15 -0.76 7.72
C ALA A 182 3.73 0.60 7.35
N VAL A 183 3.26 1.17 6.24
CA VAL A 183 3.40 2.60 5.95
C VAL A 183 2.06 3.29 6.20
N ASP A 184 2.02 4.17 7.20
CA ASP A 184 0.82 4.93 7.58
C ASP A 184 1.20 6.27 8.21
N LEU A 185 0.70 7.36 7.63
CA LEU A 185 0.93 8.72 8.14
C LEU A 185 0.26 8.96 9.50
N ASN A 186 -0.78 8.19 9.85
CA ASN A 186 -1.44 8.30 11.15
C ASN A 186 -0.80 7.33 12.17
N PRO A 187 0.04 7.81 13.10
CA PRO A 187 0.68 6.94 14.09
C PRO A 187 -0.33 6.32 15.07
N PHE A 188 -1.55 6.85 15.16
CA PHE A 188 -2.59 6.38 16.07
C PHE A 188 -3.59 5.42 15.39
N SER A 189 -3.39 5.11 14.11
CA SER A 189 -4.26 4.15 13.43
C SER A 189 -4.08 2.76 14.02
N ARG A 190 -5.12 1.92 13.96
CA ARG A 190 -5.00 0.52 14.38
C ARG A 190 -3.90 -0.20 13.59
N THR A 191 -3.79 0.06 12.29
CA THR A 191 -2.71 -0.46 11.45
C THR A 191 -1.33 -0.10 12.03
N ALA A 192 -1.11 1.17 12.37
CA ALA A 192 0.14 1.65 12.96
C ALA A 192 0.44 1.04 14.34
N GLN A 193 -0.59 0.73 15.14
CA GLN A 193 -0.44 0.18 16.48
C GLN A 193 -0.22 -1.34 16.50
N TYR A 194 -0.74 -2.07 15.51
CA TYR A 194 -0.62 -3.54 15.44
C TYR A 194 0.51 -4.02 14.51
N ALA A 195 1.08 -3.13 13.69
CA ALA A 195 2.26 -3.48 12.89
C ALA A 195 3.51 -3.66 13.77
N HIS A 196 4.42 -4.52 13.31
CA HIS A 196 5.68 -4.78 14.02
C HIS A 196 6.72 -3.69 13.73
N VAL A 197 6.68 -3.15 12.51
CA VAL A 197 7.43 -1.95 12.11
C VAL A 197 6.44 -1.00 11.45
N THR A 198 6.34 0.22 11.99
CA THR A 198 5.48 1.27 11.44
C THR A 198 6.33 2.42 10.94
N ILE A 199 6.27 2.67 9.65
CA ILE A 199 6.89 3.80 8.98
C ILE A 199 5.85 4.93 8.92
N VAL A 200 5.99 5.90 9.81
CA VAL A 200 5.11 7.07 9.88
C VAL A 200 5.59 8.13 8.87
N ASP A 201 5.30 7.89 7.60
CA ASP A 201 5.70 8.75 6.49
C ASP A 201 4.79 8.50 5.28
N ASN A 202 4.87 9.38 4.28
CA ASN A 202 4.08 9.27 3.06
C ASN A 202 4.69 8.21 2.15
N ILE A 203 3.87 7.28 1.63
CA ILE A 203 4.32 6.18 0.77
C ILE A 203 5.19 6.67 -0.41
N VAL A 204 4.88 7.83 -0.99
CA VAL A 204 5.66 8.34 -2.13
C VAL A 204 7.07 8.80 -1.76
N ARG A 205 7.33 9.07 -0.47
CA ARG A 205 8.67 9.35 0.06
C ARG A 205 9.36 8.10 0.56
N VAL A 206 8.59 7.14 1.09
CA VAL A 206 9.12 5.88 1.64
C VAL A 206 9.63 4.96 0.55
N MET A 207 8.85 4.73 -0.50
CA MET A 207 9.13 3.68 -1.48
C MET A 207 10.45 3.85 -2.26
N PRO A 208 10.95 5.07 -2.54
CA PRO A 208 12.26 5.26 -3.15
C PRO A 208 13.47 5.10 -2.21
N LEU A 209 13.27 4.94 -0.89
CA LEU A 209 14.33 4.94 0.13
C LEU A 209 14.77 3.53 0.56
#